data_AF-A0A200PXP5-F1
#
_entry.id   AF-A0A200PXP5-F1
#
_cell.length_a   1.000
_cell.length_b   1.000
_cell.length_c   1.000
_cell.angle_alpha   90.00
_cell.angle_beta   90.00
_cell.angle_gamma   90.00
#
_symmetry.space_group_name_H-M   'P 1'
#
loop_
_entity.id
_entity.type
_entity.pdbx_description
1 polymer ?
#
loop_
_entity_poly.entity_id
_entity_poly.type
_entity_poly.pdbx_seq_one_letter_code
_entity_poly.pdbx_strand_id
1 'polypeptide(L)' 'MVNQLGNLVQSIKSKVRGLKKSKKPYVKMDKSSSVRVEIRSRQAKKLIEKTLKIADQPGKKSIS' A
#
# COMPACT_ATOMS: atom_id res chain seq x y z
N MET A 1 -44.64 2.02 -32.15
CA MET A 1 -43.33 2.65 -32.41
C MET A 1 -42.45 2.81 -31.15
N VAL A 2 -42.78 2.19 -30.01
CA VAL A 2 -42.07 2.38 -28.72
C VAL A 2 -40.84 1.46 -28.57
N ASN A 3 -40.79 0.36 -29.33
CA ASN A 3 -39.77 -0.69 -29.14
C ASN A 3 -38.44 -0.41 -29.87
N GLN A 4 -38.42 0.45 -30.90
CA GLN A 4 -37.21 0.71 -31.68
C GLN A 4 -36.20 1.59 -30.91
N LEU A 5 -36.71 2.62 -30.22
CA LEU A 5 -35.87 3.51 -29.42
C LEU A 5 -35.28 2.77 -28.21
N GLY A 6 -36.07 1.91 -27.57
CA GLY A 6 -35.62 1.04 -26.48
C GLY A 6 -34.46 0.14 -26.91
N ASN A 7 -34.59 -0.51 -28.07
CA ASN A 7 -33.55 -1.38 -28.63
C ASN A 7 -32.25 -0.62 -28.94
N LEU A 8 -32.34 0.61 -29.45
CA LEU A 8 -31.17 1.44 -29.74
C LEU A 8 -30.45 1.85 -28.45
N VAL A 9 -31.19 2.30 -27.43
CA VAL A 9 -30.61 2.66 -26.12
C VAL A 9 -29.98 1.45 -25.44
N GLN A 10 -30.59 0.26 -25.58
CA GLN A 10 -30.02 -1.00 -25.07
C GLN A 10 -28.68 -1.32 -25.75
N SER A 11 -28.59 -1.15 -27.07
CA SER A 11 -27.39 -1.38 -27.89
C SER A 11 -26.27 -0.38 -27.56
N ILE A 12 -26.61 0.89 -27.35
CA ILE A 12 -25.64 1.91 -26.91
C ILE A 12 -25.12 1.57 -25.51
N LYS A 13 -26.01 1.22 -24.58
CA LYS A 13 -25.65 0.87 -23.20
C LYS A 13 -24.73 -0.35 -23.14
N SER A 14 -24.98 -1.39 -23.95
CA SER A 14 -24.14 -2.59 -23.98
C SER A 14 -22.75 -2.30 -24.56
N LYS A 15 -22.65 -1.52 -25.64
CA LYS A 15 -21.35 -1.09 -26.20
C LYS A 15 -20.54 -0.24 -25.21
N VAL A 16 -21.18 0.71 -24.53
CA VAL A 16 -20.50 1.56 -23.53
C VAL A 16 -20.04 0.75 -22.31
N ARG A 17 -20.82 -0.27 -21.87
CA ARG A 17 -20.39 -1.19 -20.80
C ARG A 17 -19.22 -2.06 -21.25
N GLY A 18 -19.19 -2.53 -22.50
CA GLY A 18 -18.08 -3.29 -23.07
C GLY A 18 -16.78 -2.47 -23.21
N LEU A 19 -16.89 -1.16 -23.44
CA LEU A 19 -15.74 -0.25 -23.50
C LEU A 19 -15.16 0.10 -22.12
N LYS A 20 -15.92 -0.08 -21.03
CA LYS A 20 -15.39 0.15 -19.68
C LYS A 20 -14.38 -0.95 -19.35
N LYS A 21 -13.09 -0.62 -19.46
CA LYS A 21 -12.01 -1.45 -18.93
C LYS A 21 -12.30 -1.75 -17.46
N SER A 22 -12.47 -3.03 -17.16
CA SER A 22 -12.49 -3.54 -15.79
C SER A 22 -11.20 -3.07 -15.10
N LYS A 23 -11.33 -2.18 -14.11
CA LYS A 23 -10.19 -1.81 -13.27
C LYS A 23 -9.84 -3.06 -12.46
N LYS A 24 -8.65 -3.61 -12.68
CA LYS A 24 -8.17 -4.73 -11.85
C LYS A 24 -8.22 -4.29 -10.38
N PRO A 25 -8.80 -5.10 -9.47
CA PRO A 25 -8.81 -4.77 -8.06
C PRO A 25 -7.36 -4.63 -7.60
N TYR A 26 -7.07 -3.57 -6.83
CA TYR A 26 -5.76 -3.41 -6.23
C TYR A 26 -5.53 -4.56 -5.25
N VAL A 27 -4.54 -5.39 -5.53
CA VAL A 27 -4.09 -6.42 -4.60
C VAL A 27 -3.10 -5.78 -3.66
N LYS A 28 -3.45 -5.69 -2.37
CA LYS A 28 -2.50 -5.28 -1.33
C LYS A 28 -1.38 -6.32 -1.31
N MET A 29 -0.17 -5.88 -1.65
CA MET A 29 1.01 -6.72 -1.59
C MET A 29 1.62 -6.65 -0.20
N ASP A 30 2.07 -7.79 0.31
CA ASP A 30 2.94 -7.82 1.47
C ASP A 30 4.28 -7.14 1.16
N LYS A 31 4.97 -6.70 2.22
CA LYS A 31 6.31 -6.12 2.08
C LYS A 31 7.25 -7.16 1.47
N SER A 32 8.03 -6.72 0.48
CA SER A 32 9.09 -7.54 -0.10
C SER A 32 10.13 -7.93 0.97
N SER A 33 10.92 -8.97 0.68
CA SER A 33 12.07 -9.34 1.51
C SER A 33 13.04 -8.17 1.70
N SER A 34 13.35 -7.43 0.62
CA SER A 34 14.24 -6.27 0.65
C SER A 34 13.74 -5.16 1.59
N VAL A 35 12.46 -4.78 1.51
CA VAL A 35 11.87 -3.76 2.37
C VAL A 35 11.87 -4.19 3.84
N ARG A 36 11.61 -5.48 4.11
CA ARG A 36 11.66 -6.00 5.49
C ARG A 36 13.06 -5.93 6.08
N VAL A 37 14.08 -6.25 5.31
CA VAL A 37 15.49 -6.14 5.73
C VAL A 37 15.87 -4.69 6.00
N GLU A 38 15.47 -3.76 5.13
CA GLU A 38 15.74 -2.34 5.33
C GLU A 38 15.09 -1.79 6.61
N ILE A 39 13.83 -2.14 6.87
CA ILE A 39 13.13 -1.75 8.10
C ILE A 39 13.88 -2.25 9.35
N ARG A 40 14.26 -3.53 9.36
CA ARG A 40 15.02 -4.11 10.49
C ARG A 40 16.38 -3.43 10.67
N SER A 41 17.08 -3.12 9.58
CA SER A 41 18.36 -2.40 9.61
C SER A 41 18.20 -1.01 10.23
N ARG A 42 17.16 -0.25 9.84
CA ARG A 42 16.86 1.05 10.43
C ARG A 42 16.52 0.95 11.92
N GLN A 43 15.76 -0.08 12.33
CA GLN A 43 15.43 -0.31 13.74
C GLN A 43 16.69 -0.63 14.56
N ALA A 44 17.56 -1.50 14.05
CA ALA A 44 18.82 -1.84 14.70
C ALA A 44 19.72 -0.60 14.89
N LYS A 45 19.85 0.24 13.85
CA LYS A 45 20.59 1.50 13.94
C LYS A 45 20.07 2.43 15.04
N LYS A 46 18.74 2.59 15.14
CA LYS A 46 18.13 3.39 16.22
C LYS A 46 18.42 2.83 17.61
N LEU A 47 18.42 1.51 17.76
CA LEU A 47 18.74 0.85 19.04
C LEU A 47 20.19 1.09 19.43
N ILE A 48 21.12 0.97 18.48
CA ILE A 48 22.54 1.26 18.68
C ILE A 48 22.73 2.72 19.09
N GLU A 49 22.09 3.66 18.38
CA GLU A 49 22.17 5.08 18.69
C GLU A 49 21.63 5.42 20.09
N LYS A 50 20.48 4.82 20.49
CA LYS A 50 19.93 4.98 21.84
C LYS A 50 20.92 4.47 22.89
N THR A 51 21.55 3.33 22.62
CA THR A 51 22.52 2.71 23.53
C THR A 51 23.78 3.55 23.67
N LEU A 52 24.32 4.06 22.55
CA LEU A 52 25.51 4.90 22.53
C LEU A 52 25.29 6.18 23.34
N LYS A 53 24.17 6.88 23.11
CA LYS A 53 23.81 8.10 23.86
C LYS A 53 23.71 7.87 25.38
N ILE A 54 23.29 6.69 25.81
CA ILE A 54 23.20 6.34 27.24
C ILE A 54 24.58 6.04 27.80
N ALA A 55 25.42 5.32 27.05
CA ALA A 55 26.80 5.06 27.44
C ALA A 55 27.60 6.35 27.66
N ASP A 56 27.32 7.38 26.84
CA ASP A 56 27.94 8.70 26.95
C ASP A 56 27.45 9.52 28.17
N GLN A 57 26.38 9.08 28.86
CA GLN A 57 25.78 9.79 30.00
C GLN A 57 26.02 9.04 31.33
N PRO A 58 27.10 9.34 32.06
CA PRO A 58 27.34 8.72 33.36
C PRO A 58 26.19 9.04 34.33
N GLY A 59 25.60 8.00 34.92
CA GLY A 59 24.52 8.12 35.92
C GLY A 59 23.11 7.77 35.42
N LYS A 60 22.87 7.67 34.10
CA LYS A 60 21.59 7.19 33.56
C LYS A 60 21.75 5.76 33.03
N LYS A 61 21.11 4.78 33.69
CA LYS A 61 21.32 3.34 33.40
C LYS A 61 20.14 2.63 32.73
N SER A 62 18.97 3.26 32.59
CA SER A 62 17.77 2.56 32.10
C SER A 62 17.38 2.93 30.68
N ILE A 63 17.16 1.89 29.89
CA ILE A 63 16.50 1.91 28.58
C ILE A 63 15.04 1.54 28.81
N SER A 64 14.24 2.42 29.43
CA SER A 64 12.77 2.30 29.32
C SER A 64 12.25 3.07 28.11
#